data_AF-A0A212CI35-F1
#
_entry.id   AF-A0A212CI35-F1
#
_cell.length_a   1.000
_cell.length_b   1.000
_cell.length_c   1.000
_cell.angle_alpha   90.00
_cell.angle_beta   90.00
_cell.angle_gamma   90.00
#
_symmetry.space_group_name_H-M   'P 1'
#
loop_
_entity.id
_entity.type
_entity.pdbx_description
1 polymer ?
#
loop_
_entity_poly.entity_id
_entity_poly.type
_entity_poly.pdbx_seq_one_letter_code
_entity_poly.pdbx_strand_id
1 'polypeptide(L)' 'MVFPGPLAVTLLVVHLASSQDVAGEASGEQQLCSLREHPIVAFADLKPWVSNFTYPGAQDFSQLALDPSRNQLIVGAR' A
#
# COMPACT_ATOMS: atom_id res chain seq x y z
N MET A 1 -30.26 20.68 18.23
CA MET A 1 -29.60 19.36 18.06
C MET A 1 -30.61 18.43 17.40
N VAL A 2 -30.42 18.12 16.12
CA VAL A 2 -31.30 17.20 15.38
C VAL A 2 -30.76 15.79 15.60
N PHE A 3 -31.49 14.98 16.36
CA PHE A 3 -31.17 13.57 16.51
C PHE A 3 -31.66 12.83 15.26
N PRO A 4 -30.82 12.05 14.57
CA PRO A 4 -31.29 11.23 13.45
C PRO A 4 -32.26 10.20 14.01
N GLY A 5 -33.47 10.16 13.45
CA GLY A 5 -34.51 9.23 13.88
C GLY A 5 -34.08 7.75 13.71
N PRO A 6 -34.71 6.82 14.42
CA PRO A 6 -34.34 5.40 14.42
C PRO A 6 -34.34 4.78 13.02
N LEU A 7 -35.18 5.29 12.12
CA LEU A 7 -35.25 4.89 10.72
C LEU A 7 -33.97 5.20 9.93
N ALA A 8 -33.33 6.33 10.21
CA ALA A 8 -32.08 6.72 9.54
C ALA A 8 -30.91 5.82 9.97
N VAL A 9 -30.89 5.43 11.25
CA VAL A 9 -29.90 4.49 11.79
C VAL A 9 -30.08 3.11 11.17
N THR A 10 -31.33 2.60 11.07
CA THR A 10 -31.58 1.31 10.41
C THR A 10 -31.22 1.31 8.93
N LEU A 11 -31.46 2.41 8.22
CA LEU A 11 -31.08 2.54 6.80
C LEU A 11 -29.56 2.50 6.62
N LEU A 12 -28.80 3.17 7.50
CA LEU A 12 -27.34 3.15 7.49
C LEU A 12 -26.79 1.74 7.76
N VAL A 13 -27.38 1.00 8.70
CA VAL A 13 -26.98 -0.37 9.04
C VAL A 13 -27.26 -1.33 7.87
N VAL A 14 -28.40 -1.19 7.18
CA VAL A 14 -28.72 -1.98 5.98
C VAL A 14 -27.77 -1.68 4.82
N HIS A 15 -27.42 -0.40 4.61
CA HIS A 15 -26.43 -0.03 3.59
C HIS A 15 -25.02 -0.55 3.92
N LEU A 16 -24.58 -0.52 5.19
CA LEU A 16 -23.31 -1.10 5.60
C LEU A 16 -23.29 -2.63 5.46
N ALA A 17 -24.41 -3.30 5.78
CA ALA A 17 -24.53 -4.75 5.65
C ALA A 17 -24.55 -5.19 4.17
N SER A 18 -25.24 -4.43 3.30
CA SER A 18 -25.29 -4.70 1.85
C SER A 18 -23.97 -4.39 1.13
N SER A 19 -23.09 -3.58 1.72
CA SER A 19 -21.78 -3.25 1.14
C SER A 19 -20.72 -4.33 1.39
N GLN A 20 -21.06 -5.45 2.05
CA GLN A 20 -20.13 -6.57 2.28
C GLN A 20 -20.23 -7.68 1.22
N ASP A 21 -21.07 -7.53 0.19
CA ASP A 21 -21.30 -8.58 -0.82
C ASP A 21 -20.71 -8.21 -2.20
N VAL A 22 -19.42 -7.87 -2.23
CA VAL A 22 -18.59 -7.97 -3.45
C VAL A 22 -17.29 -8.65 -3.06
N ALA A 23 -17.34 -9.96 -2.86
CA ALA A 23 -16.17 -10.81 -2.83
C ALA A 23 -16.51 -12.21 -3.37
N GLY A 24 -17.33 -12.27 -4.43
CA GLY A 24 -17.69 -13.51 -5.12
C GLY A 24 -16.55 -14.11 -5.96
N GLU A 25 -15.41 -13.44 -6.11
CA GLU A 25 -14.30 -13.89 -6.96
C GLU A 25 -12.93 -13.50 -6.40
N ALA A 26 -12.73 -13.58 -5.08
CA ALA A 26 -11.48 -13.19 -4.41
C ALA A 26 -10.84 -14.31 -3.55
N SER A 27 -11.39 -15.53 -3.60
CA SER A 27 -10.95 -16.64 -2.73
C SER A 27 -9.48 -17.05 -2.98
N GLY A 28 -8.98 -16.93 -4.21
CA GLY A 28 -7.59 -17.25 -4.54
C GLY A 28 -6.58 -16.19 -4.05
N GLU A 29 -6.89 -14.90 -4.22
CA GLU A 29 -5.97 -13.80 -3.90
C GLU A 29 -5.93 -13.48 -2.40
N GLN A 30 -7.07 -13.56 -1.71
CA GLN A 30 -7.15 -13.34 -0.26
C GLN A 30 -6.38 -14.42 0.53
N GLN A 31 -6.33 -15.65 0.01
CA GLN A 31 -5.59 -16.74 0.63
C GLN A 31 -4.07 -16.57 0.48
N LEU A 32 -3.59 -15.96 -0.62
CA LEU A 32 -2.18 -15.66 -0.81
C LEU A 32 -1.67 -14.60 0.18
N CYS A 33 -2.49 -13.61 0.53
CA CYS A 33 -2.15 -12.61 1.55
C CYS A 33 -2.03 -13.19 2.97
N SER A 34 -2.53 -14.41 3.22
CA SER A 34 -2.43 -15.11 4.51
C SER A 34 -1.16 -15.96 4.66
N LEU A 35 -0.45 -16.20 3.55
CA LEU A 35 0.81 -16.92 3.55
C LEU A 35 1.90 -16.00 4.14
N ARG A 36 2.49 -16.42 5.26
CA ARG A 36 3.62 -15.73 5.89
C ARG A 36 4.96 -16.03 5.20
N GLU A 37 4.92 -16.21 3.89
CA GLU A 37 6.10 -16.48 3.07
C GLU A 37 6.49 -15.23 2.30
N HIS A 38 7.79 -14.93 2.27
CA HIS A 38 8.29 -13.83 1.46
C HIS A 38 8.25 -14.25 -0.01
N PRO A 39 7.60 -13.48 -0.90
CA PRO A 39 7.56 -13.82 -2.30
C PRO A 39 8.98 -13.78 -2.87
N ILE A 40 9.40 -14.89 -3.48
CA ILE A 40 10.66 -14.96 -4.22
C ILE A 40 10.35 -14.54 -5.66
N VAL A 41 10.76 -13.34 -6.03
CA VAL A 41 10.58 -12.77 -7.37
C VAL A 41 11.93 -12.57 -8.03
N ALA A 42 12.02 -12.83 -9.34
CA ALA A 42 13.25 -12.60 -10.08
C ALA A 42 13.47 -11.09 -10.28
N PHE A 43 14.73 -10.65 -10.26
CA PHE A 43 15.05 -9.24 -10.50
C PHE A 43 14.58 -8.74 -11.88
N ALA A 44 14.55 -9.63 -12.89
CA ALA A 44 14.05 -9.32 -14.22
C ALA A 44 12.58 -8.83 -14.20
N ASP A 45 11.77 -9.38 -13.31
CA ASP A 45 10.35 -9.04 -13.16
C ASP A 45 10.16 -7.72 -12.40
N LEU A 46 11.11 -7.37 -11.52
CA LEU A 46 11.13 -6.10 -10.79
C LEU A 46 11.62 -4.92 -11.62
N LYS A 47 12.35 -5.17 -12.71
CA LYS A 47 12.99 -4.14 -13.55
C LYS A 47 12.06 -2.96 -13.94
N PRO A 48 10.78 -3.15 -14.29
CA PRO A 48 9.88 -2.04 -14.64
C PRO A 48 9.57 -1.10 -13.47
N TRP A 49 9.73 -1.57 -12.23
CA TRP A 49 9.37 -0.85 -11.00
C TRP A 49 10.59 -0.25 -10.28
N VAL A 50 11.81 -0.55 -10.75
CA VAL A 50 13.06 -0.11 -10.14
C VAL A 50 13.60 1.11 -10.89
N SER A 51 13.73 2.23 -10.19
CA SER A 51 14.41 3.42 -10.69
C SER A 51 15.83 3.49 -10.14
N ASN A 52 16.80 3.74 -11.01
CA ASN A 52 18.21 3.88 -10.61
C ASN A 52 18.57 5.35 -10.46
N PHE A 53 19.34 5.66 -9.42
CA PHE A 53 19.89 6.98 -9.16
C PHE A 53 21.40 6.86 -8.95
N THR A 54 22.17 7.73 -9.61
CA THR A 54 23.61 7.85 -9.42
C THR A 54 24.02 9.32 -9.57
N TYR A 55 25.11 9.70 -8.91
CA TYR A 55 25.66 11.04 -8.99
C TYR A 55 27.17 10.97 -9.28
N PRO A 56 27.69 11.71 -10.28
CA PRO A 56 29.11 11.67 -10.63
C PRO A 56 30.00 12.10 -9.46
N GLY A 57 31.00 11.26 -9.14
CA GLY A 57 31.97 11.54 -8.07
C GLY A 57 31.48 11.19 -6.66
N ALA A 58 30.21 10.81 -6.48
CA ALA A 58 29.71 10.27 -5.23
C ALA A 58 29.89 8.74 -5.21
N GLN A 59 30.41 8.22 -4.10
CA GLN A 59 30.60 6.80 -3.85
C GLN A 59 29.89 6.42 -2.54
N ASP A 60 29.67 5.13 -2.30
CA ASP A 60 29.15 4.62 -1.01
C ASP A 60 27.85 5.31 -0.50
N PHE A 61 26.75 5.12 -1.23
CA PHE A 61 25.40 5.56 -0.83
C PHE A 61 24.87 4.75 0.37
N SER A 62 25.32 5.09 1.58
CA SER A 62 25.07 4.33 2.81
C SER A 62 23.95 4.91 3.68
N GLN A 63 23.68 6.21 3.56
CA GLN A 63 22.65 6.88 4.35
C GLN A 63 21.46 7.20 3.46
N LEU A 64 20.27 6.79 3.90
CA LEU A 64 19.01 7.07 3.22
C LEU A 64 18.02 7.62 4.25
N ALA A 65 17.46 8.79 3.97
CA ALA A 65 16.41 9.39 4.78
C ALA A 65 15.26 9.81 3.88
N LEU A 66 14.03 9.44 4.25
CA LEU A 66 12.81 9.84 3.56
C LEU A 66 12.15 10.98 4.32
N ASP A 67 11.80 12.05 3.61
CA ASP A 67 10.93 13.10 4.10
C ASP A 67 9.58 13.04 3.34
N PRO A 68 8.55 12.39 3.92
CA PRO A 68 7.23 12.28 3.31
C PRO A 68 6.54 13.64 3.14
N SER A 69 6.84 14.62 4.00
CA SER A 69 6.16 15.93 3.98
C SER A 69 6.53 16.72 2.73
N ARG A 70 7.73 16.49 2.20
CA ARG A 70 8.26 17.14 0.99
C ARG A 70 8.37 16.21 -0.19
N ASN A 71 8.02 14.93 -0.01
CA ASN A 71 8.21 13.87 -1.00
C ASN A 71 9.67 13.78 -1.49
N GLN A 72 10.63 13.83 -0.56
CA GLN A 72 12.07 13.85 -0.85
C GLN A 72 12.76 12.60 -0.29
N LEU A 73 13.72 12.09 -1.05
CA LEU A 73 14.70 11.09 -0.62
C LEU A 73 16.07 11.78 -0.51
N ILE A 74 16.62 11.79 0.70
CA ILE A 74 17.92 12.36 1.03
C ILE A 74 18.92 11.20 1.10
N VAL A 75 20.00 11.30 0.34
CA VAL A 75 21.02 10.25 0.23
C VAL A 75 22.38 10.80 0.65
N GLY A 76 23.02 10.18 1.63
CA GLY A 76 24.40 10.47 2.02
C GLY A 76 25.39 9.57 1.30
N ALA A 77 26.42 10.18 0.73
CA ALA A 77 27.49 9.54 -0.05
C ALA A 77 28.87 10.08 0.37
N ARG A 78 29.93 9.37 0.00
CA ARG A 78 31.34 9.73 0.15
C ARG A 78 31.93 10.38 -1.09
#